data_AF-A0A0E1WJX9-F1
#
_entry.id   AF-A0A0E1WJX9-F1
#
_cell.length_a   1.000
_cell.length_b   1.000
_cell.length_c   1.000
_cell.angle_alpha   90.00
_cell.angle_beta   90.00
_cell.angle_gamma   90.00
#
_symmetry.space_group_name_H-M   'P 1'
#
loop_
_entity.id
_entity.type
_entity.pdbx_description
1 polymer ?
#
loop_
_entity_poly.entity_id
_entity_poly.type
_entity_poly.pdbx_seq_one_letter_code
_entity_poly.pdbx_strand_id
1 'polypeptide(L)'
;MPQVPHPRARRALSAAVAAATAVLLAGCAVGPDYHRPDAAIPAAYKEAPPGWKLAQPADRADRGPWWSIYDDAQLNALIDKLNASNQTVAQYAAAYRQARALVAEARASYFPTLGLTASESRASSALSSGTASRGTTRTVGNTYSVGLDASWEPDLWGKVSRTVGAQKAGEAAAAADLANARLSAQATLAQTYFQLRAADATQKLLDDTVESYRKSLQLTQNQYAQGVAARADVIQAQTQLQSAQAAAIDNGIARAQYEHAIATLVGEPAPTFSLPPMPLTAEPPAMPIDVPSAILERRPDVAAAERRAAAANEQIGVAIAAFFPTLTLSASGGFQSSVWSQLFTLPARFWSVGPQLAATLFDAGLRAAQTEAARATYDQDVAAYRAAVLSAFQDVEDNLASQRILEQEIVVQRQAVESAQHSLDITLNQYKAGTVGYLNVLTAQTTAFSARQKLAALSGQRMVSSVGLVKALGGGWDGSQIARETGGMQAPAAPAGASAPAAMPAAAVAPAARPAAVVAAAGPDTQARRPRATPAAQ
;
A
#
# COMPACT_ATOMS: atom_id res chain seq x y z
N MET A 1 29.84 -67.05 31.96
CA MET A 1 29.18 -66.66 30.70
C MET A 1 28.59 -65.27 30.89
N PRO A 2 28.94 -64.26 30.08
CA PRO A 2 28.30 -62.95 30.16
C PRO A 2 26.91 -63.00 29.49
N GLN A 3 25.90 -62.40 30.11
CA GLN A 3 24.56 -62.36 29.54
C GLN A 3 24.47 -61.34 28.39
N VAL A 4 23.92 -61.76 27.26
CA VAL A 4 23.69 -60.90 26.09
C VAL A 4 22.40 -60.09 26.32
N PRO A 5 22.43 -58.74 26.28
CA PRO A 5 21.24 -57.94 26.57
C PRO A 5 20.17 -58.05 25.46
N HIS A 6 18.91 -58.15 25.87
CA HIS A 6 17.78 -58.43 24.97
C HIS A 6 17.56 -57.35 23.88
N PRO A 7 17.18 -57.73 22.65
CA PRO A 7 17.07 -56.80 21.51
C PRO A 7 15.97 -55.75 21.65
N ARG A 8 14.96 -55.97 22.52
CA ARG A 8 13.89 -54.99 22.78
C ARG A 8 14.39 -53.76 23.55
N ALA A 9 15.29 -53.94 24.52
CA ALA A 9 15.86 -52.83 25.29
C ALA A 9 16.72 -51.92 24.41
N ARG A 10 17.52 -52.50 23.49
CA ARG A 10 18.30 -51.72 22.51
C ARG A 10 17.40 -50.87 21.60
N ARG A 11 16.32 -51.44 21.05
CA ARG A 11 15.37 -50.69 20.20
C ARG A 11 14.67 -49.53 20.94
N ALA A 12 14.27 -49.74 22.19
CA ALA A 12 13.68 -48.70 23.02
C ALA A 12 14.66 -47.56 23.31
N LEU A 13 15.92 -47.89 23.62
CA LEU A 13 16.97 -46.89 23.84
C LEU A 13 17.28 -46.09 22.55
N SER A 14 17.36 -46.76 21.40
CA SER A 14 17.53 -46.09 20.09
C SER A 14 16.39 -45.14 19.77
N ALA A 15 15.14 -45.53 20.04
CA ALA A 15 13.96 -44.68 19.80
C ALA A 15 13.92 -43.48 20.76
N ALA A 16 14.27 -43.67 22.03
CA ALA A 16 14.34 -42.59 23.02
C ALA A 16 15.46 -41.59 22.70
N VAL A 17 16.65 -42.06 22.29
CA VAL A 17 17.75 -41.19 21.84
C VAL A 17 17.35 -40.42 20.59
N ALA A 18 16.73 -41.07 19.59
CA ALA A 18 16.27 -40.40 18.37
C ALA A 18 15.19 -39.34 18.64
N ALA A 19 14.26 -39.60 19.58
CA ALA A 19 13.27 -38.62 20.01
C ALA A 19 13.92 -37.44 20.74
N ALA A 20 14.91 -37.70 21.61
CA ALA A 20 15.64 -36.65 22.32
C ALA A 20 16.49 -35.77 21.37
N THR A 21 17.16 -36.35 20.36
CA THR A 21 17.85 -35.54 19.34
C THR A 21 16.88 -34.79 18.45
N ALA A 22 15.72 -35.35 18.09
CA ALA A 22 14.70 -34.62 17.33
C ALA A 22 14.16 -33.39 18.09
N VAL A 23 13.98 -33.49 19.41
CA VAL A 23 13.59 -32.34 20.27
C VAL A 23 14.71 -31.30 20.38
N LEU A 24 15.98 -31.72 20.48
CA LEU A 24 17.13 -30.80 20.53
C LEU A 24 17.42 -30.11 19.19
N LEU A 25 17.10 -30.75 18.05
CA LEU A 25 17.28 -30.17 16.72
C LEU A 25 16.16 -29.20 16.32
N ALA A 26 14.98 -29.27 16.96
CA ALA A 26 13.82 -28.45 16.63
C ALA A 26 13.91 -26.96 17.06
N GLY A 27 15.01 -26.55 17.71
CA GLY A 27 15.15 -25.21 18.32
C GLY A 27 16.09 -24.23 17.62
N CYS A 28 16.79 -24.61 16.55
CA CYS A 28 17.89 -23.83 15.98
C CYS A 28 17.56 -23.19 14.62
N ALA A 29 16.60 -22.26 14.58
CA ALA A 29 16.44 -21.35 13.45
C ALA A 29 17.62 -20.37 13.42
N VAL A 30 18.49 -20.47 12.41
CA VAL A 30 19.71 -19.64 12.34
C VAL A 30 19.42 -18.22 11.85
N GLY A 31 20.34 -17.30 12.17
CA GLY A 31 20.23 -15.88 11.83
C GLY A 31 19.88 -14.98 13.02
N PRO A 32 19.95 -13.65 12.84
CA PRO A 32 19.60 -12.67 13.86
C PRO A 32 18.09 -12.63 14.10
N ASP A 33 17.69 -12.49 15.36
CA ASP A 33 16.29 -12.18 15.69
C ASP A 33 16.02 -10.68 15.52
N TYR A 34 14.83 -10.35 15.03
CA TYR A 34 14.48 -8.97 14.72
C TYR A 34 14.26 -8.16 15.99
N HIS A 35 15.00 -7.06 16.11
CA HIS A 35 14.76 -5.99 17.06
C HIS A 35 14.43 -4.72 16.28
N ARG A 36 13.36 -4.01 16.68
CA ARG A 36 12.98 -2.74 16.06
C ARG A 36 14.16 -1.77 16.13
N PRO A 37 14.62 -1.19 15.01
CA PRO A 37 15.74 -0.27 15.01
C PRO A 37 15.43 1.00 15.81
N ASP A 38 16.41 1.48 16.58
CA ASP A 38 16.31 2.77 17.26
C ASP A 38 16.21 3.92 16.23
N ALA A 39 15.30 4.84 16.50
CA ALA A 39 15.14 6.11 15.80
C ALA A 39 15.13 7.26 16.81
N ALA A 40 15.68 8.42 16.44
CA ALA A 40 15.69 9.59 17.31
C ALA A 40 14.27 10.19 17.39
N ILE A 41 13.66 10.09 18.58
CA ILE A 41 12.30 10.58 18.85
C ILE A 41 12.42 11.84 19.73
N PRO A 42 11.99 13.03 19.27
CA PRO A 42 11.91 14.19 20.13
C PRO A 42 10.80 14.02 21.19
N ALA A 43 11.03 14.53 22.40
CA ALA A 43 10.09 14.42 23.52
C ALA A 43 8.84 15.31 23.37
N ALA A 44 8.92 16.34 22.53
CA ALA A 44 7.84 17.27 22.20
C ALA A 44 8.11 17.92 20.84
N TYR A 45 7.05 18.47 20.23
CA TYR A 45 7.16 19.30 19.03
C TYR A 45 7.42 20.75 19.44
N LYS A 46 8.18 21.47 18.62
CA LYS A 46 8.50 22.89 18.81
C LYS A 46 7.28 23.78 18.55
N GLU A 47 6.48 23.45 17.54
CA GLU A 47 5.37 24.28 17.06
C GLU A 47 4.01 23.89 17.65
N ALA A 48 3.96 22.89 18.54
CA ALA A 48 2.72 22.43 19.16
C ALA A 48 2.22 23.35 20.29
N PRO A 49 0.88 23.50 20.44
CA PRO A 49 0.30 24.25 21.57
C PRO A 49 0.63 23.65 22.95
N PRO A 50 0.67 24.46 24.02
CA PRO A 50 0.79 23.95 25.39
C PRO A 50 -0.33 22.95 25.71
N GLY A 51 0.05 21.74 26.12
CA GLY A 51 -0.89 20.65 26.43
C GLY A 51 -0.78 19.45 25.50
N TRP A 52 -0.19 19.60 24.29
CA TRP A 52 0.12 18.48 23.39
C TRP A 52 1.10 17.49 24.04
N LYS A 53 0.87 16.19 23.81
CA LYS A 53 1.64 15.07 24.40
C LYS A 53 1.94 14.04 23.31
N LEU A 54 3.00 13.23 23.45
CA LEU A 54 3.12 12.00 22.66
C LEU A 54 2.01 11.01 23.08
N ALA A 55 1.46 10.25 22.11
CA ALA A 55 0.46 9.23 22.42
C ALA A 55 1.07 7.92 22.90
N GLN A 56 0.20 7.10 23.47
CA GLN A 56 0.44 5.67 23.70
C GLN A 56 0.01 4.85 22.47
N PRO A 57 0.55 3.63 22.27
CA PRO A 57 0.28 2.77 21.12
C PRO A 57 -1.21 2.47 20.89
N ALA A 58 -1.69 2.58 19.64
CA ALA A 58 -3.12 2.40 19.31
C ALA A 58 -3.41 1.87 17.88
N ASP A 59 -2.52 1.07 17.31
CA ASP A 59 -2.48 0.69 15.88
C ASP A 59 -3.70 -0.10 15.34
N ARG A 60 -4.62 -0.49 16.23
CA ARG A 60 -5.78 -1.35 15.91
C ARG A 60 -7.13 -0.63 15.93
N ALA A 61 -7.17 0.65 16.28
CA ALA A 61 -8.42 1.42 16.25
C ALA A 61 -8.80 1.80 14.80
N ASP A 62 -10.09 1.72 14.47
CA ASP A 62 -10.59 2.28 13.21
C ASP A 62 -10.49 3.81 13.28
N ARG A 63 -9.91 4.41 12.24
CA ARG A 63 -9.56 5.84 12.20
C ARG A 63 -10.77 6.75 11.99
N GLY A 64 -11.90 6.16 11.59
CA GLY A 64 -13.14 6.88 11.26
C GLY A 64 -13.04 7.77 10.02
N PRO A 65 -14.14 8.47 9.68
CA PRO A 65 -14.15 9.43 8.58
C PRO A 65 -13.53 10.75 9.04
N TRP A 66 -12.20 10.84 9.12
CA TRP A 66 -11.50 12.01 9.66
C TRP A 66 -11.88 13.35 9.01
N TRP A 67 -12.37 13.32 7.78
CA TRP A 67 -12.81 14.47 7.00
C TRP A 67 -14.18 15.03 7.45
N SER A 68 -14.94 14.31 8.29
CA SER A 68 -16.23 14.80 8.81
C SER A 68 -16.10 16.06 9.66
N ILE A 69 -14.90 16.36 10.18
CA ILE A 69 -14.60 17.59 10.94
C ILE A 69 -14.82 18.88 10.14
N TYR A 70 -14.89 18.81 8.80
CA TYR A 70 -15.15 19.96 7.93
C TYR A 70 -16.65 20.21 7.69
N ASP A 71 -17.53 19.31 8.17
CA ASP A 71 -19.00 19.39 8.02
C ASP A 71 -19.51 19.61 6.58
N ASP A 72 -18.77 19.11 5.58
CA ASP A 72 -19.09 19.25 4.17
C ASP A 72 -19.62 17.92 3.59
N ALA A 73 -20.93 17.87 3.36
CA ALA A 73 -21.62 16.70 2.81
C ALA A 73 -21.17 16.32 1.39
N GLN A 74 -20.70 17.28 0.59
CA GLN A 74 -20.19 17.02 -0.75
C GLN A 74 -18.77 16.41 -0.68
N LEU A 75 -17.92 16.90 0.22
CA LEU A 75 -16.62 16.30 0.51
C LEU A 75 -16.77 14.85 1.00
N ASN A 76 -17.71 14.59 1.92
CA ASN A 76 -18.05 13.24 2.38
C ASN A 76 -18.37 12.32 1.19
N ALA A 77 -19.32 12.72 0.33
CA ALA A 77 -19.74 11.94 -0.83
C ALA A 77 -18.62 11.68 -1.85
N LEU A 78 -17.71 12.66 -2.06
CA LEU A 78 -16.55 12.49 -2.93
C LEU A 78 -15.54 11.49 -2.34
N ILE A 79 -15.30 11.53 -1.02
CA ILE A 79 -14.39 10.58 -0.35
C ILE A 79 -14.97 9.17 -0.33
N ASP A 80 -16.29 9.00 -0.19
CA ASP A 80 -16.95 7.70 -0.31
C ASP A 80 -16.82 7.12 -1.73
N LYS A 81 -17.00 7.94 -2.78
CA LYS A 81 -16.69 7.53 -4.17
C LYS A 81 -15.24 7.13 -4.35
N LEU A 82 -14.28 7.93 -3.83
CA LEU A 82 -12.85 7.61 -3.88
C LEU A 82 -12.54 6.27 -3.19
N ASN A 83 -13.10 6.03 -2.01
CA ASN A 83 -12.92 4.79 -1.26
C ASN A 83 -13.40 3.54 -2.04
N ALA A 84 -14.40 3.69 -2.91
CA ALA A 84 -14.93 2.60 -3.73
C ALA A 84 -14.21 2.43 -5.09
N SER A 85 -13.78 3.54 -5.73
CA SER A 85 -13.46 3.57 -7.16
C SER A 85 -12.04 4.02 -7.52
N ASN A 86 -11.24 4.46 -6.55
CA ASN A 86 -9.89 4.97 -6.83
C ASN A 86 -8.92 3.87 -7.30
N GLN A 87 -8.32 4.08 -8.47
CA GLN A 87 -7.48 3.06 -9.12
C GLN A 87 -6.12 2.87 -8.45
N THR A 88 -5.56 3.91 -7.80
CA THR A 88 -4.33 3.77 -7.00
C THR A 88 -4.59 2.91 -5.76
N VAL A 89 -5.69 3.13 -5.03
CA VAL A 89 -6.09 2.28 -3.90
C VAL A 89 -6.35 0.84 -4.37
N ALA A 90 -6.99 0.65 -5.53
CA ALA A 90 -7.20 -0.68 -6.13
C ALA A 90 -5.88 -1.38 -6.50
N GLN A 91 -4.87 -0.65 -6.99
CA GLN A 91 -3.53 -1.17 -7.25
C GLN A 91 -2.86 -1.69 -5.98
N TYR A 92 -2.84 -0.90 -4.90
CA TYR A 92 -2.29 -1.36 -3.61
C TYR A 92 -3.10 -2.51 -3.00
N ALA A 93 -4.42 -2.56 -3.22
CA ALA A 93 -5.25 -3.70 -2.81
C ALA A 93 -4.96 -4.98 -3.62
N ALA A 94 -4.49 -4.86 -4.86
CA ALA A 94 -3.94 -5.98 -5.62
C ALA A 94 -2.56 -6.40 -5.10
N ALA A 95 -1.67 -5.45 -4.80
CA ALA A 95 -0.34 -5.73 -4.21
C ALA A 95 -0.45 -6.43 -2.84
N TYR A 96 -1.39 -6.02 -1.98
CA TYR A 96 -1.66 -6.71 -0.72
C TYR A 96 -2.16 -8.16 -0.94
N ARG A 97 -3.06 -8.39 -1.91
CA ARG A 97 -3.49 -9.75 -2.28
C ARG A 97 -2.33 -10.60 -2.83
N GLN A 98 -1.41 -10.00 -3.59
CA GLN A 98 -0.18 -10.67 -4.05
C GLN A 98 0.72 -11.05 -2.86
N ALA A 99 0.96 -10.15 -1.91
CA ALA A 99 1.77 -10.45 -0.73
C ALA A 99 1.17 -11.60 0.12
N ARG A 100 -0.17 -11.64 0.27
CA ARG A 100 -0.86 -12.78 0.89
C ARG A 100 -0.65 -14.10 0.14
N ALA A 101 -0.63 -14.08 -1.20
CA ALA A 101 -0.33 -15.26 -1.99
C ALA A 101 1.13 -15.71 -1.83
N LEU A 102 2.09 -14.79 -1.76
CA LEU A 102 3.50 -15.10 -1.50
C LEU A 102 3.73 -15.72 -0.10
N VAL A 103 2.94 -15.32 0.92
CA VAL A 103 2.93 -16.00 2.22
C VAL A 103 2.40 -17.43 2.12
N ALA A 104 1.37 -17.68 1.29
CA ALA A 104 0.86 -19.03 1.07
C ALA A 104 1.85 -19.90 0.28
N GLU A 105 2.52 -19.32 -0.72
CA GLU A 105 3.59 -19.96 -1.50
C GLU A 105 4.77 -20.37 -0.61
N ALA A 106 5.30 -19.46 0.20
CA ALA A 106 6.40 -19.76 1.12
C ALA A 106 6.00 -20.83 2.16
N ARG A 107 4.74 -20.88 2.59
CA ARG A 107 4.22 -21.94 3.48
C ARG A 107 4.09 -23.29 2.79
N ALA A 108 3.95 -23.35 1.46
CA ALA A 108 3.88 -24.63 0.74
C ALA A 108 5.17 -25.43 0.91
N SER A 109 6.32 -24.76 1.05
CA SER A 109 7.63 -25.36 1.33
C SER A 109 7.74 -26.09 2.67
N TYR A 110 6.76 -25.96 3.58
CA TYR A 110 6.69 -26.82 4.77
C TYR A 110 6.22 -28.25 4.46
N PHE A 111 5.64 -28.49 3.29
CA PHE A 111 5.00 -29.75 2.92
C PHE A 111 5.75 -30.46 1.78
N PRO A 112 5.62 -31.80 1.64
CA PRO A 112 6.12 -32.52 0.48
C PRO A 112 5.44 -32.05 -0.81
N THR A 113 6.21 -31.89 -1.88
CA THR A 113 5.68 -31.85 -3.24
C THR A 113 5.43 -33.27 -3.74
N LEU A 114 4.42 -33.46 -4.60
CA LEU A 114 4.10 -34.73 -5.24
C LEU A 114 4.18 -34.57 -6.77
N GLY A 115 5.04 -35.36 -7.40
CA GLY A 115 5.21 -35.42 -8.85
C GLY A 115 4.54 -36.65 -9.47
N LEU A 116 4.11 -36.50 -10.71
CA LEU A 116 3.77 -37.61 -11.62
C LEU A 116 4.67 -37.48 -12.84
N THR A 117 5.48 -38.50 -13.08
CA THR A 117 6.37 -38.59 -14.24
C THR A 117 5.91 -39.74 -15.15
N ALA A 118 5.92 -39.47 -16.45
CA ALA A 118 5.73 -40.48 -17.49
C ALA A 118 6.76 -40.23 -18.59
N SER A 119 7.55 -41.24 -18.94
CA SER A 119 8.63 -41.10 -19.92
C SER A 119 8.82 -42.36 -20.76
N GLU A 120 9.14 -42.14 -22.03
CA GLU A 120 9.75 -43.13 -22.91
C GLU A 120 11.17 -42.65 -23.21
N SER A 121 12.14 -43.54 -23.08
CA SER A 121 13.49 -43.31 -23.57
C SER A 121 13.97 -44.51 -24.38
N ARG A 122 14.65 -44.23 -25.49
CA ARG A 122 15.25 -45.25 -26.35
C ARG A 122 16.73 -44.92 -26.50
N ALA A 123 17.57 -45.73 -25.86
CA ALA A 123 19.01 -45.52 -25.82
C ALA A 123 19.74 -46.67 -26.54
N SER A 124 20.94 -46.38 -27.01
CA SER A 124 21.85 -47.41 -27.53
C SER A 124 23.17 -47.34 -26.78
N SER A 125 23.57 -48.48 -26.21
CA SER A 125 24.79 -48.62 -25.43
C SER A 125 25.75 -49.55 -26.16
N ALA A 126 27.00 -49.11 -26.32
CA ALA A 126 28.07 -49.95 -26.82
C ALA A 126 28.79 -50.59 -25.63
N LEU A 127 28.69 -51.91 -25.50
CA LEU A 127 29.47 -52.67 -24.52
C LEU A 127 30.79 -53.07 -25.17
N SER A 128 31.89 -52.50 -24.65
CA SER A 128 33.26 -52.86 -25.03
C SER A 128 33.83 -53.82 -23.98
N SER A 129 33.93 -55.10 -24.33
CA SER A 129 34.52 -56.11 -23.45
C SER A 129 36.04 -55.98 -23.44
N GLY A 130 36.64 -55.72 -22.28
CA GLY A 130 38.08 -55.47 -22.11
C GLY A 130 39.02 -56.66 -22.36
N THR A 131 38.54 -57.76 -22.93
CA THR A 131 39.25 -59.04 -23.09
C THR A 131 39.40 -59.43 -24.56
N ALA A 132 40.46 -58.90 -25.21
CA ALA A 132 41.15 -59.37 -26.43
C ALA A 132 40.36 -59.73 -27.72
N SER A 133 39.04 -59.82 -27.70
CA SER A 133 38.18 -60.15 -28.84
C SER A 133 37.50 -58.86 -29.35
N ARG A 134 37.85 -58.44 -30.57
CA ARG A 134 37.36 -57.18 -31.17
C ARG A 134 35.89 -57.25 -31.59
N GLY A 135 34.98 -57.21 -30.62
CA GLY A 135 33.53 -57.16 -30.85
C GLY A 135 32.85 -56.08 -30.01
N THR A 136 32.56 -54.93 -30.62
CA THR A 136 31.72 -53.90 -29.99
C THR A 136 30.25 -54.30 -30.11
N THR A 137 29.70 -54.91 -29.08
CA THR A 137 28.28 -55.28 -29.07
C THR A 137 27.44 -54.05 -28.76
N ARG A 138 26.70 -53.56 -29.77
CA ARG A 138 25.80 -52.42 -29.64
C ARG A 138 24.39 -52.90 -29.32
N THR A 139 23.94 -52.68 -28.09
CA THR A 139 22.57 -52.94 -27.68
C THR A 139 21.71 -51.70 -27.91
N VAL A 140 20.41 -51.90 -28.15
CA VAL A 140 19.39 -50.85 -28.19
C VAL A 140 18.31 -51.25 -27.21
N GLY A 141 18.05 -50.40 -26.23
CA GLY A 141 17.05 -50.62 -25.19
C GLY A 141 15.99 -49.52 -25.23
N ASN A 142 14.73 -49.92 -25.12
CA ASN A 142 13.64 -49.01 -24.76
C ASN A 142 13.47 -49.07 -23.23
N THR A 143 13.04 -47.96 -22.62
CA THR A 143 12.61 -47.88 -21.23
C THR A 143 11.36 -47.02 -21.18
N TYR A 144 10.25 -47.63 -20.76
CA TYR A 144 8.99 -46.98 -20.45
C TYR A 144 8.87 -46.89 -18.94
N SER A 145 8.64 -45.69 -18.42
CA SER A 145 8.51 -45.43 -16.98
C SER A 145 7.27 -44.59 -16.70
N VAL A 146 6.50 -44.98 -15.69
CA VAL A 146 5.45 -44.16 -15.08
C VAL A 146 5.64 -44.20 -13.57
N GLY A 147 5.95 -43.06 -12.96
CA GLY A 147 6.29 -42.96 -11.55
C GLY A 147 5.56 -41.83 -10.85
N LEU A 148 5.23 -42.06 -9.58
CA LEU A 148 4.94 -41.00 -8.62
C LEU A 148 6.19 -40.75 -7.80
N ASP A 149 6.49 -39.48 -7.55
CA ASP A 149 7.59 -39.05 -6.70
C ASP A 149 7.08 -38.06 -5.63
N ALA A 150 7.78 -38.02 -4.51
CA ALA A 150 7.54 -37.13 -3.39
C ALA A 150 8.87 -36.59 -2.90
N SER A 151 8.97 -35.27 -2.73
CA SER A 151 10.19 -34.60 -2.28
C SER A 151 9.87 -33.58 -1.20
N TRP A 152 10.67 -33.56 -0.13
CA TRP A 152 10.49 -32.66 1.01
C TRP A 152 11.84 -32.28 1.62
N GLU A 153 12.04 -31.00 1.93
CA GLU A 153 13.20 -30.49 2.70
C GLU A 153 12.71 -30.10 4.11
N PRO A 154 12.92 -30.93 5.15
CA PRO A 154 12.55 -30.57 6.51
C PRO A 154 13.33 -29.35 6.98
N ASP A 155 12.65 -28.42 7.66
CA ASP A 155 13.21 -27.13 8.05
C ASP A 155 14.13 -27.20 9.30
N LEU A 156 15.25 -27.91 9.18
CA LEU A 156 16.19 -28.16 10.28
C LEU A 156 16.91 -26.91 10.78
N TRP A 157 17.15 -25.94 9.90
CA TRP A 157 17.94 -24.73 10.18
C TRP A 157 17.11 -23.45 10.16
N GLY A 158 15.78 -23.57 9.99
CA GLY A 158 14.87 -22.42 9.90
C GLY A 158 14.88 -21.69 8.55
N LYS A 159 15.48 -22.24 7.48
CA LYS A 159 15.45 -21.64 6.12
C LYS A 159 14.02 -21.38 5.64
N VAL A 160 13.11 -22.35 5.79
CA VAL A 160 11.71 -22.21 5.37
C VAL A 160 10.98 -21.26 6.32
N SER A 161 11.20 -21.39 7.63
CA SER A 161 10.55 -20.53 8.63
C SER A 161 10.97 -19.06 8.54
N ARG A 162 12.26 -18.77 8.29
CA ARG A 162 12.75 -17.42 8.01
C ARG A 162 12.21 -16.90 6.66
N THR A 163 12.11 -17.75 5.63
CA THR A 163 11.45 -17.36 4.36
C THR A 163 9.97 -16.99 4.57
N VAL A 164 9.24 -17.77 5.36
CA VAL A 164 7.83 -17.49 5.73
C VAL A 164 7.74 -16.26 6.64
N GLY A 165 8.72 -16.03 7.52
CA GLY A 165 8.86 -14.81 8.33
C GLY A 165 9.00 -13.56 7.45
N ALA A 166 9.94 -13.59 6.50
CA ALA A 166 10.16 -12.53 5.53
C ALA A 166 8.90 -12.19 4.73
N GLN A 167 8.19 -13.21 4.20
CA GLN A 167 6.94 -12.98 3.47
C GLN A 167 5.80 -12.44 4.37
N LYS A 168 5.69 -12.87 5.63
CA LYS A 168 4.70 -12.33 6.58
C LYS A 168 4.99 -10.86 6.92
N ALA A 169 6.26 -10.50 7.08
CA ALA A 169 6.66 -9.10 7.26
C ALA A 169 6.36 -8.27 5.99
N GLY A 170 6.62 -8.82 4.80
CA GLY A 170 6.21 -8.23 3.52
C GLY A 170 4.69 -8.06 3.36
N GLU A 171 3.88 -9.03 3.81
CA GLU A 171 2.41 -8.91 3.86
C GLU A 171 1.98 -7.74 4.77
N ALA A 172 2.58 -7.62 5.95
CA ALA A 172 2.30 -6.51 6.86
C ALA A 172 2.72 -5.15 6.29
N ALA A 173 3.88 -5.08 5.60
CA ALA A 173 4.30 -3.88 4.89
C ALA A 173 3.30 -3.50 3.79
N ALA A 174 2.85 -4.46 2.97
CA ALA A 174 1.87 -4.22 1.91
C ALA A 174 0.49 -3.80 2.44
N ALA A 175 0.07 -4.30 3.61
CA ALA A 175 -1.14 -3.84 4.29
C ALA A 175 -1.02 -2.38 4.76
N ALA A 176 0.14 -2.01 5.30
CA ALA A 176 0.45 -0.64 5.72
C ALA A 176 0.56 0.32 4.51
N ASP A 177 1.15 -0.12 3.39
CA ASP A 177 1.18 0.62 2.13
C ASP A 177 -0.22 0.89 1.57
N LEU A 178 -1.13 -0.09 1.63
CA LEU A 178 -2.53 0.10 1.24
C LEU A 178 -3.23 1.14 2.12
N ALA A 179 -3.00 1.10 3.43
CA ALA A 179 -3.53 2.11 4.35
C ALA A 179 -2.93 3.51 4.08
N ASN A 180 -1.64 3.59 3.76
CA ASN A 180 -0.97 4.84 3.37
C ASN A 180 -1.55 5.40 2.06
N ALA A 181 -1.69 4.56 1.03
CA ALA A 181 -2.23 4.94 -0.26
C ALA A 181 -3.66 5.46 -0.13
N ARG A 182 -4.50 4.81 0.70
CA ARG A 182 -5.86 5.28 1.00
C ARG A 182 -5.86 6.63 1.72
N LEU A 183 -5.09 6.78 2.80
CA LEU A 183 -5.00 8.05 3.54
C LEU A 183 -4.47 9.19 2.65
N SER A 184 -3.43 8.93 1.86
CA SER A 184 -2.87 9.92 0.94
C SER A 184 -3.85 10.30 -0.17
N ALA A 185 -4.58 9.35 -0.76
CA ALA A 185 -5.58 9.64 -1.78
C ALA A 185 -6.75 10.48 -1.21
N GLN A 186 -7.24 10.16 -0.01
CA GLN A 186 -8.27 10.94 0.69
C GLN A 186 -7.78 12.37 0.99
N ALA A 187 -6.55 12.51 1.49
CA ALA A 187 -5.96 13.81 1.80
C ALA A 187 -5.74 14.65 0.53
N THR A 188 -5.23 14.07 -0.55
CA THR A 188 -5.10 14.74 -1.84
C THR A 188 -6.47 15.18 -2.37
N LEU A 189 -7.50 14.33 -2.32
CA LEU A 189 -8.86 14.71 -2.71
C LEU A 189 -9.39 15.90 -1.90
N ALA A 190 -9.26 15.89 -0.58
CA ALA A 190 -9.69 16.99 0.26
C ALA A 190 -8.89 18.29 0.00
N GLN A 191 -7.58 18.20 -0.22
CA GLN A 191 -6.75 19.36 -0.61
C GLN A 191 -7.18 19.93 -1.97
N THR A 192 -7.35 19.10 -2.99
CA THR A 192 -7.84 19.51 -4.32
C THR A 192 -9.26 20.07 -4.25
N TYR A 193 -10.13 19.52 -3.40
CA TYR A 193 -11.45 20.06 -3.14
C TYR A 193 -11.40 21.47 -2.56
N PHE A 194 -10.61 21.73 -1.51
CA PHE A 194 -10.47 23.08 -0.96
C PHE A 194 -9.77 24.05 -1.91
N GLN A 195 -8.88 23.57 -2.77
CA GLN A 195 -8.30 24.37 -3.87
C GLN A 195 -9.37 24.77 -4.92
N LEU A 196 -10.27 23.86 -5.31
CA LEU A 196 -11.43 24.18 -6.15
C LEU A 196 -12.33 25.24 -5.50
N ARG A 197 -12.63 25.10 -4.20
CA ARG A 197 -13.46 26.07 -3.45
C ARG A 197 -12.78 27.44 -3.27
N ALA A 198 -11.46 27.47 -3.17
CA ALA A 198 -10.68 28.71 -3.21
C ALA A 198 -10.69 29.36 -4.61
N ALA A 199 -10.68 28.56 -5.68
CA ALA A 199 -10.85 29.06 -7.06
C ALA A 199 -12.28 29.58 -7.30
N ASP A 200 -13.32 28.93 -6.75
CA ASP A 200 -14.71 29.44 -6.76
C ASP A 200 -14.83 30.78 -6.00
N ALA A 201 -14.15 30.94 -4.86
CA ALA A 201 -14.10 32.20 -4.11
C ALA A 201 -13.33 33.30 -4.86
N THR A 202 -12.24 32.93 -5.54
CA THR A 202 -11.46 33.84 -6.38
C THR A 202 -12.27 34.29 -7.60
N GLN A 203 -13.07 33.41 -8.20
CA GLN A 203 -14.00 33.75 -9.28
C GLN A 203 -14.99 34.81 -8.81
N LYS A 204 -15.64 34.60 -7.66
CA LYS A 204 -16.59 35.57 -7.11
C LYS A 204 -15.95 36.95 -6.91
N LEU A 205 -14.74 37.01 -6.33
CA LEU A 205 -14.01 38.26 -6.16
C LEU A 205 -13.72 38.97 -7.49
N LEU A 206 -13.37 38.21 -8.53
CA LEU A 206 -13.09 38.72 -9.87
C LEU A 206 -14.38 39.24 -10.55
N ASP A 207 -15.49 38.50 -10.45
CA ASP A 207 -16.79 38.90 -11.00
C ASP A 207 -17.31 40.19 -10.32
N ASP A 208 -17.25 40.27 -8.99
CA ASP A 208 -17.59 41.47 -8.20
C ASP A 208 -16.69 42.67 -8.60
N THR A 209 -15.41 42.41 -8.91
CA THR A 209 -14.44 43.43 -9.37
C THR A 209 -14.74 43.90 -10.79
N VAL A 210 -15.07 43.00 -11.72
CA VAL A 210 -15.50 43.33 -13.09
C VAL A 210 -16.77 44.20 -13.06
N GLU A 211 -17.73 43.93 -12.18
CA GLU A 211 -18.91 44.78 -12.04
C GLU A 211 -18.54 46.17 -11.49
N SER A 212 -17.68 46.25 -10.49
CA SER A 212 -17.19 47.51 -9.91
C SER A 212 -16.43 48.37 -10.94
N TYR A 213 -15.55 47.76 -11.73
CA TYR A 213 -14.80 48.45 -12.77
C TYR A 213 -15.69 48.88 -13.94
N ARG A 214 -16.74 48.12 -14.27
CA ARG A 214 -17.76 48.54 -15.24
C ARG A 214 -18.50 49.80 -14.78
N LYS A 215 -18.89 49.88 -13.50
CA LYS A 215 -19.50 51.08 -12.91
C LYS A 215 -18.53 52.28 -12.90
N SER A 216 -17.24 52.03 -12.62
CA SER A 216 -16.20 53.06 -12.64
C SER A 216 -15.99 53.63 -14.04
N LEU A 217 -15.88 52.75 -15.06
CA LEU A 217 -15.79 53.15 -16.46
C LEU A 217 -16.99 53.99 -16.90
N GLN A 218 -18.23 53.58 -16.55
CA GLN A 218 -19.43 54.33 -16.88
C GLN A 218 -19.44 55.73 -16.22
N LEU A 219 -19.00 55.84 -14.97
CA LEU A 219 -18.84 57.13 -14.28
C LEU A 219 -17.83 58.03 -15.01
N THR A 220 -16.65 57.51 -15.35
CA THR A 220 -15.60 58.26 -16.06
C THR A 220 -16.02 58.66 -17.48
N GLN A 221 -16.75 57.80 -18.19
CA GLN A 221 -17.35 58.12 -19.49
C GLN A 221 -18.38 59.26 -19.39
N ASN A 222 -19.25 59.23 -18.37
CA ASN A 222 -20.21 60.31 -18.12
C ASN A 222 -19.50 61.63 -17.79
N GLN A 223 -18.45 61.62 -16.96
CA GLN A 223 -17.66 62.81 -16.67
C GLN A 223 -16.92 63.35 -17.90
N TYR A 224 -16.38 62.48 -18.76
CA TYR A 224 -15.76 62.88 -20.02
C TYR A 224 -16.77 63.53 -20.98
N ALA A 225 -17.99 63.00 -21.08
CA ALA A 225 -19.07 63.58 -21.88
C ALA A 225 -19.52 64.97 -21.38
N GLN A 226 -19.34 65.26 -20.08
CA GLN A 226 -19.57 66.58 -19.48
C GLN A 226 -18.32 67.48 -19.47
N GLY A 227 -17.20 67.05 -20.07
CA GLY A 227 -15.95 67.82 -20.13
C GLY A 227 -15.14 67.89 -18.83
N VAL A 228 -15.48 67.07 -17.83
CA VAL A 228 -14.86 67.08 -16.48
C VAL A 228 -13.65 66.13 -16.39
N ALA A 229 -13.71 64.97 -17.02
CA ALA A 229 -12.63 63.97 -17.04
C ALA A 229 -11.84 64.00 -18.35
N ALA A 230 -10.58 63.53 -18.33
CA ALA A 230 -9.75 63.44 -19.52
C ALA A 230 -10.04 62.15 -20.32
N ARG A 231 -9.75 62.16 -21.63
CA ARG A 231 -9.84 60.94 -22.45
C ARG A 231 -8.90 59.84 -21.96
N ALA A 232 -7.77 60.20 -21.36
CA ALA A 232 -6.84 59.29 -20.72
C ALA A 232 -7.47 58.50 -19.56
N ASP A 233 -8.30 59.15 -18.73
CA ASP A 233 -9.00 58.50 -17.61
C ASP A 233 -9.96 57.42 -18.10
N VAL A 234 -10.71 57.70 -19.18
CA VAL A 234 -11.62 56.73 -19.82
C VAL A 234 -10.84 55.51 -20.33
N ILE A 235 -9.65 55.71 -20.91
CA ILE A 235 -8.80 54.63 -21.40
C ILE A 235 -8.25 53.81 -20.23
N GLN A 236 -7.78 54.45 -19.15
CA GLN A 236 -7.31 53.76 -17.95
C GLN A 236 -8.42 52.90 -17.31
N ALA A 237 -9.64 53.43 -17.18
CA ALA A 237 -10.79 52.69 -16.66
C ALA A 237 -11.17 51.50 -17.57
N GLN A 238 -11.09 51.68 -18.89
CA GLN A 238 -11.34 50.63 -19.88
C GLN A 238 -10.31 49.50 -19.77
N THR A 239 -9.02 49.85 -19.62
CA THR A 239 -7.94 48.88 -19.42
C THR A 239 -8.13 48.09 -18.13
N GLN A 240 -8.50 48.73 -17.01
CA GLN A 240 -8.75 48.00 -15.75
C GLN A 240 -9.90 46.99 -15.87
N LEU A 241 -11.02 47.40 -16.48
CA LEU A 241 -12.13 46.48 -16.73
C LEU A 241 -11.68 45.27 -17.56
N GLN A 242 -10.90 45.50 -18.62
CA GLN A 242 -10.40 44.44 -19.49
C GLN A 242 -9.40 43.51 -18.78
N SER A 243 -8.50 44.05 -17.95
CA SER A 243 -7.58 43.25 -17.12
C SER A 243 -8.32 42.39 -16.10
N ALA A 244 -9.35 42.92 -15.45
CA ALA A 244 -10.19 42.14 -14.52
C ALA A 244 -10.99 41.04 -15.25
N GLN A 245 -11.49 41.33 -16.46
CA GLN A 245 -12.16 40.34 -17.31
C GLN A 245 -11.21 39.22 -17.75
N ALA A 246 -9.97 39.55 -18.12
CA ALA A 246 -8.95 38.54 -18.46
C ALA A 246 -8.65 37.63 -17.26
N ALA A 247 -8.39 38.20 -16.08
CA ALA A 247 -8.15 37.42 -14.87
C ALA A 247 -9.35 36.53 -14.47
N ALA A 248 -10.58 37.01 -14.67
CA ALA A 248 -11.80 36.21 -14.45
C ALA A 248 -11.92 35.01 -15.41
N ILE A 249 -11.41 35.12 -16.64
CA ILE A 249 -11.35 34.03 -17.62
C ILE A 249 -10.22 33.05 -17.24
N ASP A 250 -9.04 33.57 -16.90
CA ASP A 250 -7.85 32.77 -16.56
C ASP A 250 -8.08 31.90 -15.31
N ASN A 251 -8.82 32.38 -14.31
CA ASN A 251 -9.19 31.60 -13.12
C ASN A 251 -10.00 30.32 -13.46
N GLY A 252 -10.72 30.32 -14.59
CA GLY A 252 -11.41 29.14 -15.11
C GLY A 252 -10.48 27.97 -15.42
N ILE A 253 -9.21 28.24 -15.76
CA ILE A 253 -8.19 27.20 -16.01
C ILE A 253 -7.89 26.43 -14.73
N ALA A 254 -7.60 27.14 -13.63
CA ALA A 254 -7.31 26.52 -12.34
C ALA A 254 -8.52 25.73 -11.81
N ARG A 255 -9.73 26.31 -11.92
CA ARG A 255 -10.97 25.63 -11.55
C ARG A 255 -11.15 24.30 -12.29
N ALA A 256 -11.03 24.31 -13.62
CA ALA A 256 -11.17 23.12 -14.45
C ALA A 256 -10.11 22.06 -14.12
N GLN A 257 -8.85 22.46 -13.87
CA GLN A 257 -7.78 21.53 -13.48
C GLN A 257 -8.11 20.80 -12.16
N TYR A 258 -8.61 21.51 -11.15
CA TYR A 258 -9.02 20.88 -9.88
C TYR A 258 -10.25 19.98 -10.05
N GLU A 259 -11.22 20.37 -10.87
CA GLU A 259 -12.41 19.55 -11.18
C GLU A 259 -12.03 18.24 -11.89
N HIS A 260 -11.15 18.29 -12.90
CA HIS A 260 -10.63 17.10 -13.59
C HIS A 260 -9.77 16.21 -12.68
N ALA A 261 -9.00 16.80 -11.77
CA ALA A 261 -8.20 16.06 -10.78
C ALA A 261 -9.11 15.31 -9.78
N ILE A 262 -10.18 15.96 -9.30
CA ILE A 262 -11.20 15.31 -8.45
C ILE A 262 -11.86 14.16 -9.20
N ALA A 263 -12.30 14.36 -10.45
CA ALA A 263 -12.88 13.30 -11.28
C ALA A 263 -11.98 12.05 -11.33
N THR A 264 -10.70 12.25 -11.62
CA THR A 264 -9.69 11.20 -11.67
C THR A 264 -9.52 10.49 -10.32
N LEU A 265 -9.52 11.23 -9.22
CA LEU A 265 -9.39 10.69 -7.86
C LEU A 265 -10.62 9.87 -7.42
N VAL A 266 -11.83 10.24 -7.87
CA VAL A 266 -13.06 9.47 -7.61
C VAL A 266 -13.33 8.36 -8.63
N GLY A 267 -12.45 8.17 -9.62
CA GLY A 267 -12.56 7.12 -10.63
C GLY A 267 -13.55 7.40 -11.77
N GLU A 268 -13.94 8.66 -11.98
CA GLU A 268 -14.85 9.07 -13.05
C GLU A 268 -14.08 9.75 -14.21
N PRO A 269 -14.48 9.55 -15.48
CA PRO A 269 -13.88 10.28 -16.59
C PRO A 269 -14.12 11.79 -16.46
N ALA A 270 -13.05 12.58 -16.55
CA ALA A 270 -13.13 14.04 -16.41
C ALA A 270 -14.21 14.73 -17.28
N PRO A 271 -14.45 14.36 -18.56
CA PRO A 271 -15.50 14.99 -19.37
C PRO A 271 -16.94 14.74 -18.92
N THR A 272 -17.18 13.78 -18.02
CA THR A 272 -18.51 13.43 -17.50
C THR A 272 -18.76 13.90 -16.06
N PHE A 273 -17.74 14.48 -15.43
CA PHE A 273 -17.79 14.94 -14.04
C PHE A 273 -17.93 16.46 -13.98
N SER A 274 -18.73 16.97 -13.04
CA SER A 274 -18.81 18.40 -12.76
C SER A 274 -19.30 18.65 -11.33
N LEU A 275 -18.79 19.73 -10.71
CA LEU A 275 -19.22 20.22 -9.42
C LEU A 275 -19.74 21.66 -9.55
N PRO A 276 -20.88 22.01 -8.93
CA PRO A 276 -21.38 23.38 -8.95
C PRO A 276 -20.40 24.33 -8.23
N PRO A 277 -20.23 25.58 -8.70
CA PRO A 277 -19.45 26.59 -8.00
C PRO A 277 -19.98 26.84 -6.58
N MET A 278 -19.10 26.78 -5.59
CA MET A 278 -19.40 27.08 -4.19
C MET A 278 -18.19 27.82 -3.59
N PRO A 279 -18.22 29.16 -3.52
CA PRO A 279 -17.15 29.94 -2.90
C PRO A 279 -16.82 29.45 -1.48
N LEU A 280 -15.53 29.26 -1.18
CA LEU A 280 -15.06 28.94 0.15
C LEU A 280 -15.42 30.05 1.16
N THR A 281 -16.31 29.75 2.10
CA THR A 281 -16.73 30.66 3.20
C THR A 281 -16.40 30.12 4.59
N ALA A 282 -16.13 28.82 4.72
CA ALA A 282 -15.79 28.20 5.99
C ALA A 282 -14.36 28.55 6.45
N GLU A 283 -14.14 28.57 7.76
CA GLU A 283 -12.81 28.48 8.37
C GLU A 283 -12.51 27.02 8.74
N PRO A 284 -11.23 26.58 8.74
CA PRO A 284 -10.90 25.22 9.16
C PRO A 284 -11.26 25.00 10.63
N PRO A 285 -11.64 23.76 11.02
CA PRO A 285 -11.98 23.44 12.39
C PRO A 285 -10.78 23.68 13.32
N ALA A 286 -11.09 24.17 14.53
CA ALA A 286 -10.07 24.43 15.55
C ALA A 286 -9.30 23.14 15.90
N MET A 287 -7.97 23.24 16.01
CA MET A 287 -7.12 22.09 16.35
C MET A 287 -7.41 21.64 17.79
N PRO A 288 -7.70 20.34 18.04
CA PRO A 288 -7.86 19.87 19.41
C PRO A 288 -6.52 19.96 20.16
N ILE A 289 -6.54 20.49 21.37
CA ILE A 289 -5.33 20.66 22.21
C ILE A 289 -4.87 19.30 22.79
N ASP A 290 -5.76 18.31 22.80
CA ASP A 290 -5.51 16.99 23.38
C ASP A 290 -5.11 15.91 22.34
N VAL A 291 -4.82 16.25 21.07
CA VAL A 291 -4.39 15.24 20.08
C VAL A 291 -3.05 14.64 20.51
N PRO A 292 -2.99 13.34 20.85
CA PRO A 292 -1.76 12.75 21.31
C PRO A 292 -1.00 12.20 20.09
N SER A 293 0.29 12.55 20.00
CA SER A 293 1.09 12.54 18.78
C SER A 293 2.01 11.31 18.64
N ALA A 294 1.43 10.11 18.59
CA ALA A 294 2.18 8.88 18.29
C ALA A 294 2.44 8.72 16.78
N ILE A 295 3.37 9.51 16.25
CA ILE A 295 3.81 9.41 14.85
C ILE A 295 4.25 8.00 14.47
N LEU A 296 5.02 7.34 15.35
CA LEU A 296 5.75 6.12 15.00
C LEU A 296 4.90 4.88 14.71
N GLU A 297 3.65 4.87 15.15
CA GLU A 297 2.82 3.66 15.15
C GLU A 297 1.43 3.91 14.51
N ARG A 298 0.92 5.16 14.57
CA ARG A 298 -0.31 5.55 13.86
C ARG A 298 -0.10 5.74 12.34
N ARG A 299 1.11 6.12 11.91
CA ARG A 299 1.42 6.43 10.49
C ARG A 299 1.71 5.15 9.66
N PRO A 300 0.92 4.86 8.61
CA PRO A 300 1.12 3.64 7.83
C PRO A 300 2.42 3.60 7.01
N ASP A 301 2.97 4.74 6.60
CA ASP A 301 4.25 4.81 5.87
C ASP A 301 5.44 4.42 6.75
N VAL A 302 5.47 4.89 8.00
CA VAL A 302 6.47 4.50 9.01
C VAL A 302 6.37 3.01 9.35
N ALA A 303 5.14 2.51 9.55
CA ALA A 303 4.89 1.09 9.79
C ALA A 303 5.31 0.21 8.60
N ALA A 304 5.06 0.65 7.36
CA ALA A 304 5.51 -0.08 6.17
C ALA A 304 7.04 -0.17 6.09
N ALA A 305 7.76 0.92 6.43
CA ALA A 305 9.22 0.92 6.44
C ALA A 305 9.81 0.02 7.54
N GLU A 306 9.23 0.03 8.74
CA GLU A 306 9.60 -0.88 9.84
C GLU A 306 9.44 -2.36 9.42
N ARG A 307 8.33 -2.70 8.76
CA ARG A 307 8.06 -4.06 8.28
C ARG A 307 8.94 -4.51 7.12
N ARG A 308 9.45 -3.60 6.29
CA ARG A 308 10.48 -3.93 5.28
C ARG A 308 11.80 -4.31 5.96
N ALA A 309 12.25 -3.51 6.93
CA ALA A 309 13.44 -3.85 7.72
C ALA A 309 13.29 -5.21 8.45
N ALA A 310 12.11 -5.51 8.98
CA ALA A 310 11.82 -6.84 9.55
C ALA A 310 11.91 -7.97 8.49
N ALA A 311 11.39 -7.74 7.28
CA ALA A 311 11.48 -8.70 6.18
C ALA A 311 12.94 -8.93 5.72
N ALA A 312 13.75 -7.87 5.66
CA ALA A 312 15.17 -7.95 5.31
C ALA A 312 15.99 -8.68 6.39
N ASN A 313 15.69 -8.47 7.68
CA ASN A 313 16.33 -9.23 8.77
C ASN A 313 16.12 -10.74 8.61
N GLU A 314 14.89 -11.16 8.31
CA GLU A 314 14.56 -12.57 8.07
C GLU A 314 15.31 -13.14 6.84
N GLN A 315 15.56 -12.34 5.80
CA GLN A 315 16.38 -12.73 4.65
C GLN A 315 17.86 -12.95 5.02
N ILE A 316 18.42 -12.24 6.00
CA ILE A 316 19.75 -12.55 6.55
C ILE A 316 19.76 -13.97 7.13
N GLY A 317 18.69 -14.37 7.85
CA GLY A 317 18.53 -15.74 8.35
C GLY A 317 18.48 -16.79 7.23
N VAL A 318 17.76 -16.51 6.13
CA VAL A 318 17.73 -17.37 4.94
C VAL A 318 19.12 -17.52 4.30
N ALA A 319 19.87 -16.43 4.18
CA ALA A 319 21.24 -16.45 3.64
C ALA A 319 22.22 -17.23 4.53
N ILE A 320 22.13 -17.05 5.85
CA ILE A 320 22.95 -17.80 6.83
C ILE A 320 22.59 -19.29 6.81
N ALA A 321 21.31 -19.65 6.65
CA ALA A 321 20.90 -21.05 6.55
C ALA A 321 21.52 -21.79 5.35
N ALA A 322 21.89 -21.08 4.28
CA ALA A 322 22.60 -21.66 3.12
C ALA A 322 24.04 -22.11 3.42
N PHE A 323 24.60 -21.80 4.59
CA PHE A 323 25.88 -22.40 5.02
C PHE A 323 25.73 -23.85 5.49
N PHE A 324 24.53 -24.27 5.92
CA PHE A 324 24.30 -25.57 6.53
C PHE A 324 23.90 -26.65 5.49
N PRO A 325 24.10 -27.95 5.79
CA PRO A 325 23.70 -29.03 4.90
C PRO A 325 22.19 -29.11 4.69
N THR A 326 21.71 -29.25 3.46
CA THR A 326 20.29 -29.52 3.18
C THR A 326 19.99 -31.00 3.33
N LEU A 327 18.91 -31.33 4.05
CA LEU A 327 18.35 -32.68 4.13
C LEU A 327 17.13 -32.75 3.21
N THR A 328 17.19 -33.55 2.17
CA THR A 328 16.04 -33.85 1.31
C THR A 328 15.54 -35.26 1.62
N LEU A 329 14.26 -35.41 1.90
CA LEU A 329 13.58 -36.69 2.04
C LEU A 329 12.84 -36.98 0.73
N SER A 330 13.33 -37.98 0.00
CA SER A 330 12.76 -38.39 -1.28
C SER A 330 12.11 -39.75 -1.16
N ALA A 331 10.91 -39.89 -1.73
CA ALA A 331 10.27 -41.18 -1.98
C ALA A 331 9.81 -41.24 -3.43
N SER A 332 9.94 -42.39 -4.08
CA SER A 332 9.36 -42.61 -5.41
C SER A 332 8.85 -44.03 -5.54
N GLY A 333 7.88 -44.22 -6.42
CA GLY A 333 7.32 -45.54 -6.71
C GLY A 333 6.53 -45.53 -8.01
N GLY A 334 6.56 -46.64 -8.72
CA GLY A 334 5.96 -46.70 -10.04
C GLY A 334 6.24 -47.99 -10.77
N PHE A 335 6.18 -47.88 -12.09
CA PHE A 335 6.36 -48.96 -13.04
C PHE A 335 7.44 -48.59 -14.05
N GLN A 336 8.36 -49.50 -14.32
CA GLN A 336 9.42 -49.37 -15.32
C GLN A 336 9.58 -50.69 -16.08
N SER A 337 9.54 -50.64 -17.41
CA SER A 337 9.65 -51.82 -18.28
C SER A 337 10.35 -51.47 -19.60
N SER A 338 11.07 -52.42 -20.18
CA SER A 338 11.59 -52.32 -21.55
C SER A 338 10.54 -52.62 -22.62
N VAL A 339 9.39 -53.17 -22.24
CA VAL A 339 8.27 -53.54 -23.11
C VAL A 339 6.99 -52.84 -22.62
N TRP A 340 6.41 -51.98 -23.47
CA TRP A 340 5.23 -51.19 -23.16
C TRP A 340 4.04 -52.02 -22.65
N SER A 341 3.74 -53.15 -23.29
CA SER A 341 2.63 -54.05 -22.88
C SER A 341 2.84 -54.72 -21.52
N GLN A 342 4.07 -54.70 -20.98
CA GLN A 342 4.41 -55.23 -19.67
C GLN A 342 4.57 -54.14 -18.60
N LEU A 343 4.34 -52.86 -18.94
CA LEU A 343 4.57 -51.74 -18.03
C LEU A 343 3.77 -51.88 -16.71
N PHE A 344 2.46 -52.12 -16.78
CA PHE A 344 1.61 -52.24 -15.59
C PHE A 344 1.57 -53.65 -14.98
N THR A 345 2.71 -54.36 -14.97
CA THR A 345 2.82 -55.71 -14.40
C THR A 345 3.46 -55.70 -13.01
N LEU A 346 3.21 -56.74 -12.21
CA LEU A 346 3.78 -56.84 -10.86
C LEU A 346 5.33 -56.83 -10.80
N PRO A 347 6.07 -57.44 -11.74
CA PRO A 347 7.54 -57.39 -11.79
C PRO A 347 8.12 -56.06 -12.27
N ALA A 348 7.36 -55.27 -13.02
CA ALA A 348 7.79 -53.95 -13.49
C ALA A 348 7.75 -52.86 -12.39
N ARG A 349 7.27 -53.19 -11.18
CA ARG A 349 7.14 -52.22 -10.08
C ARG A 349 8.49 -51.91 -9.44
N PHE A 350 8.75 -50.64 -9.21
CA PHE A 350 9.87 -50.16 -8.40
C PHE A 350 9.37 -49.24 -7.28
N TRP A 351 10.18 -49.11 -6.24
CA TRP A 351 10.05 -48.07 -5.22
C TRP A 351 11.42 -47.72 -4.66
N SER A 352 11.57 -46.49 -4.19
CA SER A 352 12.73 -46.03 -3.42
C SER A 352 12.28 -45.07 -2.33
N VAL A 353 12.98 -45.06 -1.20
CA VAL A 353 12.82 -44.06 -0.16
C VAL A 353 14.18 -43.85 0.49
N GLY A 354 14.57 -42.60 0.69
CA GLY A 354 15.87 -42.29 1.29
C GLY A 354 16.06 -40.82 1.63
N PRO A 355 16.73 -40.53 2.76
CA PRO A 355 17.28 -39.21 3.01
C PRO A 355 18.52 -38.99 2.13
N GLN A 356 18.65 -37.78 1.58
CA GLN A 356 19.86 -37.25 0.97
C GLN A 356 20.31 -36.05 1.79
N LEU A 357 21.54 -36.07 2.31
CA LEU A 357 22.16 -34.92 2.96
C LEU A 357 23.23 -34.34 2.03
N ALA A 358 23.10 -33.08 1.65
CA ALA A 358 24.03 -32.40 0.75
C ALA A 358 24.62 -31.15 1.41
N ALA A 359 25.93 -30.93 1.26
CA ALA A 359 26.62 -29.77 1.81
C ALA A 359 27.63 -29.21 0.80
N THR A 360 27.57 -27.91 0.53
CA THR A 360 28.53 -27.23 -0.35
C THR A 360 29.82 -26.94 0.42
N LEU A 361 30.89 -27.66 0.06
CA LEU A 361 32.21 -27.51 0.70
C LEU A 361 33.00 -26.29 0.19
N PHE A 362 32.82 -25.92 -1.08
CA PHE A 362 33.49 -24.79 -1.72
C PHE A 362 32.57 -24.17 -2.79
N ASP A 363 32.49 -22.84 -2.80
CA ASP A 363 31.61 -22.05 -3.67
C ASP A 363 32.27 -20.72 -4.13
N ALA A 364 33.59 -20.61 -3.97
CA ALA A 364 34.37 -19.39 -4.20
C ALA A 364 33.84 -18.12 -3.47
N GLY A 365 33.11 -18.28 -2.35
CA GLY A 365 32.64 -17.16 -1.52
C GLY A 365 31.20 -16.70 -1.81
N LEU A 366 30.45 -17.42 -2.64
CA LEU A 366 29.06 -17.08 -3.00
C LEU A 366 28.15 -16.85 -1.77
N ARG A 367 28.10 -17.77 -0.79
CA ARG A 367 27.23 -17.61 0.40
C ARG A 367 27.66 -16.45 1.30
N ALA A 368 28.95 -16.12 1.34
CA ALA A 368 29.46 -14.96 2.06
C ALA A 368 28.97 -13.66 1.40
N ALA A 369 29.12 -13.55 0.07
CA ALA A 369 28.61 -12.41 -0.69
C ALA A 369 27.07 -12.27 -0.61
N GLN A 370 26.32 -13.38 -0.62
CA GLN A 370 24.87 -13.38 -0.45
C GLN A 370 24.45 -12.92 0.96
N THR A 371 25.17 -13.35 2.00
CA THR A 371 24.91 -12.89 3.38
C THR A 371 25.22 -11.40 3.53
N GLU A 372 26.31 -10.92 2.93
CA GLU A 372 26.67 -9.50 2.95
C GLU A 372 25.66 -8.64 2.18
N ALA A 373 25.18 -9.11 1.02
CA ALA A 373 24.11 -8.44 0.29
C ALA A 373 22.79 -8.38 1.08
N ALA A 374 22.46 -9.43 1.85
CA ALA A 374 21.29 -9.41 2.74
C ALA A 374 21.46 -8.43 3.91
N ARG A 375 22.67 -8.32 4.48
CA ARG A 375 23.02 -7.33 5.52
C ARG A 375 22.91 -5.90 4.99
N ALA A 376 23.51 -5.62 3.85
CA ALA A 376 23.43 -4.30 3.21
C ALA A 376 21.98 -3.92 2.86
N THR A 377 21.15 -4.89 2.46
CA THR A 377 19.71 -4.68 2.22
C THR A 377 18.97 -4.30 3.51
N TYR A 378 19.27 -4.99 4.62
CA TYR A 378 18.72 -4.64 5.94
C TYR A 378 19.16 -3.25 6.39
N ASP A 379 20.45 -2.91 6.26
CA ASP A 379 20.97 -1.59 6.63
C ASP A 379 20.34 -0.47 5.78
N GLN A 380 20.07 -0.72 4.50
CA GLN A 380 19.31 0.17 3.62
C GLN A 380 17.87 0.38 4.13
N ASP A 381 17.16 -0.69 4.50
CA ASP A 381 15.79 -0.60 5.02
C ASP A 381 15.73 0.05 6.42
N VAL A 382 16.74 -0.16 7.27
CA VAL A 382 16.91 0.55 8.55
C VAL A 382 17.12 2.05 8.33
N ALA A 383 17.93 2.43 7.34
CA ALA A 383 18.10 3.83 6.96
C ALA A 383 16.81 4.43 6.39
N ALA A 384 16.08 3.70 5.55
CA ALA A 384 14.79 4.11 5.02
C ALA A 384 13.72 4.29 6.11
N TYR A 385 13.67 3.38 7.09
CA TYR A 385 12.82 3.51 8.28
C TYR A 385 13.17 4.79 9.07
N ARG A 386 14.46 5.00 9.40
CA ARG A 386 14.90 6.22 10.11
C ARG A 386 14.56 7.50 9.34
N ALA A 387 14.70 7.50 8.02
CA ALA A 387 14.31 8.62 7.17
C ALA A 387 12.78 8.86 7.18
N ALA A 388 11.97 7.80 7.14
CA ALA A 388 10.51 7.90 7.25
C ALA A 388 10.09 8.48 8.62
N VAL A 389 10.76 8.09 9.71
CA VAL A 389 10.54 8.68 11.04
C VAL A 389 10.85 10.19 11.04
N LEU A 390 12.01 10.59 10.53
CA LEU A 390 12.41 12.00 10.49
C LEU A 390 11.47 12.84 9.61
N SER A 391 11.14 12.35 8.42
CA SER A 391 10.16 13.00 7.52
C SER A 391 8.80 13.15 8.19
N ALA A 392 8.36 12.16 8.98
CA ALA A 392 7.08 12.23 9.65
C ALA A 392 7.05 13.32 10.74
N PHE A 393 8.11 13.45 11.55
CA PHE A 393 8.24 14.56 12.50
C PHE A 393 8.26 15.92 11.78
N GLN A 394 9.00 16.02 10.67
CA GLN A 394 9.03 17.23 9.86
C GLN A 394 7.64 17.60 9.32
N ASP A 395 6.89 16.64 8.76
CA ASP A 395 5.53 16.88 8.23
C ASP A 395 4.61 17.52 9.29
N VAL A 396 4.71 17.09 10.56
CA VAL A 396 3.89 17.63 11.64
C VAL A 396 4.36 19.02 12.09
N GLU A 397 5.66 19.25 12.25
CA GLU A 397 6.20 20.58 12.57
C GLU A 397 5.86 21.61 11.48
N ASP A 398 6.06 21.26 10.20
CA ASP A 398 5.80 22.14 9.05
C ASP A 398 4.31 22.52 8.97
N ASN A 399 3.40 21.56 9.20
CA ASN A 399 1.97 21.83 9.19
C ASN A 399 1.49 22.60 10.44
N LEU A 400 2.06 22.36 11.63
CA LEU A 400 1.78 23.14 12.84
C LEU A 400 2.24 24.60 12.67
N ALA A 401 3.47 24.82 12.19
CA ALA A 401 4.00 26.14 11.85
C ALA A 401 3.10 26.84 10.83
N SER A 402 2.71 26.14 9.76
CA SER A 402 1.82 26.65 8.73
C SER A 402 0.47 27.10 9.28
N GLN A 403 -0.21 26.29 10.11
CA GLN A 403 -1.46 26.69 10.75
C GLN A 403 -1.30 27.94 11.62
N ARG A 404 -0.28 27.94 12.51
CA ARG A 404 -0.01 29.04 13.45
C ARG A 404 0.32 30.36 12.73
N ILE A 405 1.10 30.30 11.65
CA ILE A 405 1.52 31.50 10.89
C ILE A 405 0.38 32.00 10.01
N LEU A 406 -0.36 31.13 9.33
CA LEU A 406 -1.50 31.52 8.49
C LEU A 406 -2.64 32.14 9.31
N GLU A 407 -2.89 31.65 10.51
CA GLU A 407 -3.85 32.25 11.44
C GLU A 407 -3.47 33.69 11.80
N GLN A 408 -2.19 33.94 12.13
CA GLN A 408 -1.67 35.28 12.41
C GLN A 408 -1.73 36.20 11.19
N GLU A 409 -1.33 35.70 10.00
CA GLU A 409 -1.33 36.50 8.77
C GLU A 409 -2.75 36.89 8.33
N ILE A 410 -3.73 35.98 8.46
CA ILE A 410 -5.12 36.26 8.09
C ILE A 410 -5.72 37.40 8.94
N VAL A 411 -5.40 37.49 10.23
CA VAL A 411 -5.88 38.58 11.09
C VAL A 411 -5.38 39.95 10.58
N VAL A 412 -4.08 40.06 10.28
CA VAL A 412 -3.50 41.31 9.75
C VAL A 412 -3.99 41.60 8.32
N GLN A 413 -4.13 40.57 7.49
CA GLN A 413 -4.63 40.73 6.11
C GLN A 413 -6.10 41.18 6.08
N ARG A 414 -6.94 40.76 7.04
CA ARG A 414 -8.32 41.27 7.19
C ARG A 414 -8.34 42.77 7.46
N GLN A 415 -7.50 43.26 8.38
CA GLN A 415 -7.35 44.69 8.68
C GLN A 415 -6.84 45.49 7.47
N ALA A 416 -5.92 44.90 6.68
CA ALA A 416 -5.45 45.50 5.43
C ALA A 416 -6.55 45.61 4.37
N VAL A 417 -7.41 44.59 4.24
CA VAL A 417 -8.59 44.63 3.36
C VAL A 417 -9.57 45.72 3.77
N GLU A 418 -9.90 45.80 5.05
CA GLU A 418 -10.80 46.84 5.60
C GLU A 418 -10.26 48.25 5.32
N SER A 419 -8.98 48.48 5.64
CA SER A 419 -8.30 49.77 5.43
C SER A 419 -8.23 50.16 3.95
N ALA A 420 -7.90 49.21 3.06
CA ALA A 420 -7.84 49.45 1.63
C ALA A 420 -9.21 49.72 1.02
N GLN A 421 -10.26 49.03 1.50
CA GLN A 421 -11.63 49.28 1.07
C GLN A 421 -12.13 50.67 1.50
N HIS A 422 -11.89 51.07 2.75
CA HIS A 422 -12.26 52.41 3.22
C HIS A 422 -11.52 53.52 2.45
N SER A 423 -10.23 53.32 2.15
CA SER A 423 -9.43 54.22 1.29
C SER A 423 -10.02 54.35 -0.12
N LEU A 424 -10.46 53.24 -0.72
CA LEU A 424 -11.15 53.22 -2.00
C LEU A 424 -12.47 54.01 -1.95
N ASP A 425 -13.28 53.82 -0.91
CA ASP A 425 -14.58 54.48 -0.77
C ASP A 425 -14.43 56.02 -0.60
N ILE A 426 -13.44 56.46 0.18
CA ILE A 426 -13.08 57.89 0.30
C ILE A 426 -12.62 58.44 -1.06
N THR A 427 -11.71 57.74 -1.73
CA THR A 427 -11.13 58.20 -3.00
C THR A 427 -12.17 58.27 -4.12
N LEU A 428 -13.11 57.32 -4.17
CA LEU A 428 -14.25 57.35 -5.09
C LEU A 428 -15.18 58.54 -4.84
N ASN A 429 -15.40 58.93 -3.57
CA ASN A 429 -16.22 60.09 -3.24
C ASN A 429 -15.52 61.40 -3.58
N GLN A 430 -14.20 61.50 -3.33
CA GLN A 430 -13.37 62.63 -3.80
C GLN A 430 -13.38 62.76 -5.33
N TYR A 431 -13.29 61.65 -6.06
CA TYR A 431 -13.34 61.63 -7.53
C TYR A 431 -14.71 62.07 -8.07
N LYS A 432 -15.82 61.62 -7.46
CA LYS A 432 -17.18 62.11 -7.79
C LYS A 432 -17.34 63.61 -7.52
N ALA A 433 -16.64 64.14 -6.51
CA ALA A 433 -16.63 65.56 -6.18
C ALA A 433 -15.62 66.38 -7.00
N GLY A 434 -14.85 65.76 -7.91
CA GLY A 434 -13.84 66.42 -8.73
C GLY A 434 -12.59 66.90 -7.98
N THR A 435 -12.36 66.46 -6.73
CA THR A 435 -11.22 66.92 -5.92
C THR A 435 -9.94 66.12 -6.14
N VAL A 436 -10.00 64.99 -6.86
CA VAL A 436 -8.87 64.15 -7.24
C VAL A 436 -9.04 63.61 -8.66
N GLY A 437 -7.93 63.31 -9.34
CA GLY A 437 -7.94 62.65 -10.66
C GLY A 437 -8.16 61.13 -10.59
N TYR A 438 -8.50 60.51 -11.72
CA TYR A 438 -8.82 59.08 -11.81
C TYR A 438 -7.64 58.17 -11.39
N LEU A 439 -6.39 58.62 -11.56
CA LEU A 439 -5.20 57.89 -11.10
C LEU A 439 -5.24 57.52 -9.61
N ASN A 440 -5.84 58.36 -8.76
CA ASN A 440 -5.99 58.07 -7.34
C ASN A 440 -7.00 56.93 -7.12
N VAL A 441 -8.13 56.95 -7.85
CA VAL A 441 -9.13 55.86 -7.83
C VAL A 441 -8.50 54.56 -8.29
N LEU A 442 -7.77 54.57 -9.41
CA LEU A 442 -7.04 53.43 -9.94
C LEU A 442 -6.06 52.84 -8.91
N THR A 443 -5.31 53.70 -8.21
CA THR A 443 -4.36 53.28 -7.17
C THR A 443 -5.09 52.59 -6.00
N ALA A 444 -6.15 53.22 -5.47
CA ALA A 444 -6.93 52.66 -4.37
C ALA A 444 -7.67 51.36 -4.76
N GLN A 445 -8.19 51.28 -5.99
CA GLN A 445 -8.80 50.07 -6.56
C GLN A 445 -7.81 48.91 -6.62
N THR A 446 -6.61 49.16 -7.14
CA THR A 446 -5.54 48.16 -7.24
C THR A 446 -5.10 47.67 -5.86
N THR A 447 -4.96 48.57 -4.88
CA THR A 447 -4.64 48.21 -3.49
C THR A 447 -5.73 47.35 -2.85
N ALA A 448 -7.00 47.73 -2.96
CA ALA A 448 -8.12 46.98 -2.40
C ALA A 448 -8.31 45.61 -3.06
N PHE A 449 -8.14 45.52 -4.39
CA PHE A 449 -8.19 44.26 -5.12
C PHE A 449 -7.07 43.31 -4.69
N SER A 450 -5.82 43.78 -4.68
CA SER A 450 -4.64 42.99 -4.25
C SER A 450 -4.79 42.49 -2.81
N ALA A 451 -5.26 43.35 -1.90
CA ALA A 451 -5.50 42.96 -0.51
C ALA A 451 -6.57 41.86 -0.39
N ARG A 452 -7.69 41.97 -1.13
CA ARG A 452 -8.76 40.96 -1.15
C ARG A 452 -8.31 39.64 -1.79
N GLN A 453 -7.55 39.71 -2.89
CA GLN A 453 -7.02 38.53 -3.57
C GLN A 453 -6.07 37.74 -2.65
N LYS A 454 -5.17 38.43 -1.93
CA LYS A 454 -4.29 37.79 -0.96
C LYS A 454 -5.07 37.13 0.19
N LEU A 455 -6.11 37.78 0.72
CA LEU A 455 -6.95 37.20 1.78
C LEU A 455 -7.66 35.91 1.32
N ALA A 456 -8.18 35.89 0.09
CA ALA A 456 -8.80 34.70 -0.49
C ALA A 456 -7.79 33.54 -0.63
N ALA A 457 -6.58 33.84 -1.14
CA ALA A 457 -5.51 32.86 -1.29
C ALA A 457 -5.07 32.25 0.06
N LEU A 458 -4.85 33.09 1.08
CA LEU A 458 -4.50 32.63 2.44
C LEU A 458 -5.60 31.75 3.06
N SER A 459 -6.88 32.08 2.83
CA SER A 459 -8.01 31.30 3.35
C SER A 459 -8.04 29.89 2.74
N GLY A 460 -7.80 29.76 1.43
CA GLY A 460 -7.62 28.46 0.77
C GLY A 460 -6.40 27.70 1.27
N GLN A 461 -5.27 28.39 1.46
CA GLN A 461 -4.02 27.78 1.96
C GLN A 461 -4.18 27.23 3.38
N ARG A 462 -4.90 27.93 4.28
CA ARG A 462 -5.18 27.47 5.65
C ARG A 462 -6.01 26.19 5.67
N MET A 463 -6.98 26.04 4.77
CA MET A 463 -7.73 24.78 4.57
C MET A 463 -6.85 23.63 4.06
N VAL A 464 -6.05 23.87 3.01
CA VAL A 464 -5.13 22.86 2.45
C VAL A 464 -4.11 22.38 3.49
N SER A 465 -3.59 23.30 4.31
CA SER A 465 -2.68 23.01 5.42
C SER A 465 -3.38 22.29 6.58
N SER A 466 -4.66 22.56 6.84
CA SER A 466 -5.45 21.83 7.85
C SER A 466 -5.54 20.35 7.47
N VAL A 467 -5.88 20.04 6.21
CA VAL A 467 -5.86 18.66 5.69
C VAL A 467 -4.45 18.05 5.74
N GLY A 468 -3.43 18.86 5.45
CA GLY A 468 -2.02 18.45 5.56
C GLY A 468 -1.66 17.96 6.97
N LEU A 469 -2.07 18.70 8.01
CA LEU A 469 -1.86 18.30 9.40
C LEU A 469 -2.63 17.02 9.76
N VAL A 470 -3.89 16.87 9.32
CA VAL A 470 -4.67 15.63 9.55
C VAL A 470 -3.98 14.42 8.92
N LYS A 471 -3.45 14.56 7.70
CA LYS A 471 -2.64 13.52 7.03
C LYS A 471 -1.37 13.21 7.82
N ALA A 472 -0.61 14.23 8.21
CA ALA A 472 0.67 14.07 8.92
C ALA A 472 0.52 13.33 10.27
N LEU A 473 -0.63 13.50 10.93
CA LEU A 473 -1.01 12.83 12.18
C LEU A 473 -1.60 11.41 11.99
N GLY A 474 -1.70 10.91 10.75
CA GLY A 474 -2.18 9.55 10.46
C GLY A 474 -3.70 9.40 10.30
N GLY A 475 -4.44 10.52 10.14
CA GLY A 475 -5.82 10.51 9.66
C GLY A 475 -6.93 10.20 10.66
N GLY A 476 -6.96 10.84 11.84
CA GLY A 476 -8.06 10.75 12.79
C GLY A 476 -8.09 11.91 13.80
N TRP A 477 -9.19 12.67 13.86
CA TRP A 477 -9.33 13.94 14.60
C TRP A 477 -10.59 14.04 15.50
N ASP A 478 -11.37 12.96 15.63
CA ASP A 478 -12.62 12.97 16.41
C ASP A 478 -12.36 12.85 17.92
N GLY A 479 -12.59 13.95 18.66
CA GLY A 479 -12.51 13.98 20.13
C GLY A 479 -13.45 12.99 20.83
N SER A 480 -14.54 12.56 20.19
CA SER A 480 -15.46 11.53 20.72
C SER A 480 -14.86 10.12 20.69
N GLN A 481 -13.84 9.89 19.85
CA GLN A 481 -13.06 8.65 19.83
C GLN A 481 -11.94 8.73 20.87
N ILE A 482 -11.24 9.87 20.94
CA ILE A 482 -10.20 10.13 21.96
C ILE A 482 -10.76 10.01 23.40
N ALA A 483 -12.00 10.49 23.63
CA ALA A 483 -12.69 10.34 24.92
C ALA A 483 -13.11 8.89 25.23
N ARG A 484 -13.39 8.06 24.21
CA ARG A 484 -13.65 6.62 24.36
C ARG A 484 -12.36 5.82 24.60
N GLU A 485 -11.23 6.26 24.03
CA GLU A 485 -9.91 5.68 24.25
C GLU A 485 -9.36 5.94 25.65
N THR A 486 -9.80 7.01 26.32
CA THR A 486 -9.40 7.36 27.70
C THR A 486 -10.42 6.97 28.78
N GLY A 487 -11.63 6.52 28.38
CA GLY A 487 -12.75 6.23 29.26
C GLY A 487 -12.88 4.76 29.71
N GLY A 488 -12.14 4.38 30.76
CA GLY A 488 -12.50 3.31 31.70
C GLY A 488 -13.12 2.02 31.14
N MET A 489 -12.33 1.16 30.48
CA MET A 489 -12.79 -0.16 30.05
C MET A 489 -12.93 -1.11 31.25
N GLN A 490 -14.16 -1.26 31.77
CA GLN A 490 -14.49 -2.36 32.67
C GLN A 490 -14.32 -3.69 31.91
N ALA A 491 -13.60 -4.65 32.50
CA ALA A 491 -13.36 -5.93 31.88
C ALA A 491 -14.69 -6.66 31.59
N PRO A 492 -14.93 -7.17 30.36
CA PRO A 492 -16.14 -7.92 30.07
C PRO A 492 -16.19 -9.17 30.95
N ALA A 493 -17.30 -9.36 31.66
CA ALA A 493 -17.51 -10.52 32.51
C ALA A 493 -17.43 -11.81 31.67
N ALA A 494 -16.76 -12.84 32.22
CA ALA A 494 -16.61 -14.12 31.54
C ALA A 494 -17.99 -14.76 31.26
N PRO A 495 -18.25 -15.29 30.06
CA PRO A 495 -19.50 -15.98 29.76
C PRO A 495 -19.59 -17.25 30.59
N ALA A 496 -20.57 -17.31 31.50
CA ALA A 496 -20.90 -18.52 32.24
C ALA A 496 -21.60 -19.53 31.31
N GLY A 497 -21.04 -20.73 31.18
CA GLY A 497 -21.71 -21.86 30.51
C GLY A 497 -20.88 -22.57 29.45
N ALA A 498 -20.00 -23.46 29.90
CA ALA A 498 -19.40 -24.51 29.05
C ALA A 498 -19.39 -25.84 29.81
N SER A 499 -20.56 -26.49 29.89
CA SER A 499 -20.68 -27.86 30.39
C SER A 499 -20.00 -28.84 29.43
N ALA A 500 -19.17 -29.74 29.96
CA ALA A 500 -18.46 -30.75 29.18
C ALA A 500 -19.43 -31.71 28.44
N PRO A 501 -19.07 -32.21 27.24
CA PRO A 501 -19.87 -33.20 26.54
C PRO A 501 -19.71 -34.58 27.20
N ALA A 502 -20.83 -35.18 27.60
CA ALA A 502 -20.89 -36.56 28.04
C ALA A 502 -20.73 -37.54 26.87
N ALA A 503 -20.23 -38.74 27.15
CA ALA A 503 -20.09 -39.81 26.16
C ALA A 503 -21.45 -40.37 25.71
N MET A 504 -21.52 -40.85 24.46
CA MET A 504 -22.57 -41.74 23.98
C MET A 504 -21.99 -42.93 23.18
N PRO A 505 -22.70 -44.08 23.11
CA PRO A 505 -22.06 -45.38 22.93
C PRO A 505 -22.16 -45.95 21.51
N ALA A 506 -21.51 -47.10 21.31
CA ALA A 506 -21.52 -47.87 20.07
C ALA A 506 -22.83 -48.65 19.85
N ALA A 507 -23.24 -48.79 18.58
CA ALA A 507 -24.09 -49.86 18.08
C ALA A 507 -23.72 -50.16 16.61
N ALA A 508 -23.77 -51.43 16.21
CA ALA A 508 -23.43 -51.90 14.87
C ALA A 508 -24.70 -52.16 14.03
N VAL A 509 -24.55 -52.32 12.70
CA VAL A 509 -25.19 -53.35 11.83
C VAL A 509 -24.74 -53.14 10.36
N ALA A 510 -24.61 -54.24 9.62
CA ALA A 510 -24.40 -54.34 8.16
C ALA A 510 -25.39 -55.40 7.60
N PRO A 511 -25.42 -55.81 6.30
CA PRO A 511 -24.64 -55.39 5.12
C PRO A 511 -25.43 -55.24 3.77
N ALA A 512 -24.70 -54.84 2.72
CA ALA A 512 -24.77 -55.23 1.29
C ALA A 512 -26.10 -55.28 0.47
N ALA A 513 -26.09 -54.55 -0.67
CA ALA A 513 -26.71 -54.98 -1.94
C ALA A 513 -26.05 -54.31 -3.18
N ARG A 514 -26.04 -55.01 -4.32
CA ARG A 514 -25.57 -54.65 -5.68
C ARG A 514 -26.26 -55.62 -6.67
N PRO A 515 -26.25 -55.43 -8.01
CA PRO A 515 -26.24 -54.21 -8.83
C PRO A 515 -27.36 -54.24 -9.91
N ALA A 516 -27.42 -53.25 -10.82
CA ALA A 516 -28.18 -53.37 -12.09
C ALA A 516 -27.61 -52.49 -13.23
N ALA A 517 -27.91 -52.88 -14.47
CA ALA A 517 -27.56 -52.24 -15.74
C ALA A 517 -28.68 -52.58 -16.78
N VAL A 518 -28.71 -52.21 -18.07
CA VAL A 518 -27.71 -51.78 -19.06
C VAL A 518 -28.37 -50.72 -20.00
N VAL A 519 -27.67 -50.32 -21.07
CA VAL A 519 -28.13 -49.79 -22.39
C VAL A 519 -27.70 -48.31 -22.61
N ALA A 520 -26.88 -47.87 -23.58
CA ALA A 520 -26.30 -48.33 -24.87
C ALA A 520 -26.90 -47.66 -26.15
N ALA A 521 -26.07 -47.51 -27.20
CA ALA A 521 -26.27 -46.88 -28.52
C ALA A 521 -26.27 -45.31 -28.57
N ALA A 522 -25.80 -44.60 -29.61
CA ALA A 522 -24.90 -44.89 -30.75
C ALA A 522 -24.36 -43.56 -31.38
N GLY A 523 -23.32 -43.58 -32.23
CA GLY A 523 -22.76 -42.42 -32.97
C GLY A 523 -23.41 -42.20 -34.36
N PRO A 524 -22.70 -41.72 -35.43
CA PRO A 524 -21.30 -41.24 -35.55
C PRO A 524 -21.12 -39.99 -36.49
N ASP A 525 -19.92 -39.82 -37.09
CA ASP A 525 -19.54 -38.97 -38.26
C ASP A 525 -19.42 -37.43 -38.09
N THR A 526 -18.55 -36.68 -38.80
CA THR A 526 -17.72 -36.98 -40.01
C THR A 526 -16.36 -36.22 -40.10
N GLN A 527 -15.49 -36.74 -40.98
CA GLN A 527 -14.32 -36.18 -41.71
C GLN A 527 -14.46 -34.72 -42.25
N ALA A 528 -13.42 -33.96 -42.71
CA ALA A 528 -11.94 -34.06 -42.79
C ALA A 528 -11.31 -32.74 -43.36
N ARG A 529 -10.01 -32.79 -43.71
CA ARG A 529 -9.21 -31.93 -44.65
C ARG A 529 -8.35 -30.76 -44.12
N ARG A 530 -7.05 -31.08 -43.95
CA ARG A 530 -5.86 -30.32 -44.43
C ARG A 530 -5.88 -30.17 -45.98
N PRO A 531 -5.06 -29.32 -46.68
CA PRO A 531 -3.59 -29.16 -46.45
C PRO A 531 -2.84 -27.87 -46.91
N ARG A 532 -1.53 -27.79 -46.55
CA ARG A 532 -0.38 -27.09 -47.23
C ARG A 532 -0.46 -25.54 -47.38
N ALA A 533 0.64 -24.78 -47.54
CA ALA A 533 2.09 -24.97 -47.33
C ALA A 533 2.84 -23.60 -47.37
N THR A 534 3.85 -23.44 -46.50
CA THR A 534 5.19 -22.75 -46.61
C THR A 534 5.58 -21.85 -47.81
N PRO A 535 6.76 -21.17 -47.82
CA PRO A 535 7.44 -20.34 -46.79
C PRO A 535 8.00 -19.00 -47.38
N ALA A 536 8.61 -18.13 -46.56
CA ALA A 536 9.70 -17.24 -47.00
C ALA A 536 10.49 -16.72 -45.79
N ALA A 537 11.78 -16.43 -45.98
CA ALA A 537 12.68 -15.88 -44.96
C ALA A 537 13.26 -14.53 -45.42
N GLN A 538 13.58 -13.67 -44.45
CA GLN A 538 14.75 -12.79 -44.42
C GLN A 538 15.08 -12.48 -42.96
#